data_AF-A0A5A7RRG9-F1
#
_entry.id   AF-A0A5A7RRG9-F1
#
_cell.length_a   1.000
_cell.length_b   1.000
_cell.length_c   1.000
_cell.angle_alpha   90.00
_cell.angle_beta   90.00
_cell.angle_gamma   90.00
#
_symmetry.space_group_name_H-M   'P 1'
#
loop_
_entity.id
_entity.type
_entity.pdbx_description
1 polymer ?
#
loop_
_entity_poly.entity_id
_entity_poly.type
_entity_poly.pdbx_seq_one_letter_code
_entity_poly.pdbx_strand_id
1 'polypeptide(L)' 'MHDFELGSKTAKGGFANEKAICNKFNNWKTDREAQSWLEIMGYEIEKIDYVKAIQIPTRVKKA' A
#
# COMPACT_ATOMS: atom_id res chain seq x y z
N MET A 1 -25.81 14.44 -14.47
CA MET A 1 -24.42 14.95 -14.62
C MET A 1 -23.74 14.86 -13.26
N HIS A 2 -23.50 13.65 -12.72
CA HIS A 2 -22.90 13.48 -11.38
C HIS A 2 -21.95 12.27 -11.23
N ASP A 3 -21.92 11.33 -12.20
CA ASP A 3 -21.13 10.10 -12.06
C ASP A 3 -19.62 10.26 -12.31
N PHE A 4 -19.21 11.21 -13.16
CA PHE A 4 -17.80 11.35 -13.54
C PHE A 4 -16.93 11.88 -12.38
N GLU A 5 -17.45 12.83 -11.60
CA GLU A 5 -16.72 13.35 -10.43
C GLU A 5 -16.66 12.34 -9.29
N LEU A 6 -17.74 11.58 -9.06
CA LEU A 6 -17.78 10.51 -8.07
C LEU A 6 -16.84 9.38 -8.46
N GLY A 7 -16.86 8.92 -9.72
CA GLY A 7 -15.92 7.92 -10.23
C GLY A 7 -14.46 8.37 -10.12
N SER A 8 -14.17 9.64 -10.46
CA SER A 8 -12.82 10.21 -10.36
C SER A 8 -12.35 10.35 -8.91
N LYS A 9 -13.21 10.79 -7.98
CA LYS A 9 -12.89 10.88 -6.55
C LYS A 9 -12.71 9.50 -5.93
N THR A 10 -13.54 8.52 -6.27
CA THR A 10 -13.43 7.14 -5.79
C THR A 10 -12.14 6.47 -6.29
N ALA A 11 -11.78 6.64 -7.57
CA ALA A 11 -10.52 6.13 -8.11
C ALA A 11 -9.30 6.78 -7.40
N LYS A 12 -9.30 8.11 -7.24
CA LYS A 12 -8.25 8.83 -6.49
C LYS A 12 -8.16 8.38 -5.03
N GLY A 13 -9.29 8.08 -4.39
CA GLY A 13 -9.37 7.54 -3.04
C GLY A 13 -8.72 6.15 -2.94
N GLY A 14 -8.95 5.28 -3.92
CA GLY A 14 -8.28 3.98 -4.03
C GLY A 14 -6.76 4.10 -4.14
N PHE A 15 -6.25 4.99 -5.01
CA PHE A 15 -4.81 5.22 -5.16
C PHE A 15 -4.16 5.88 -3.94
N ALA A 16 -4.89 6.75 -3.23
CA ALA A 16 -4.42 7.33 -1.97
C ALA A 16 -4.30 6.24 -0.89
N ASN A 17 -5.21 5.26 -0.88
CA ASN A 17 -5.16 4.12 0.02
C ASN A 17 -3.93 3.23 -0.26
N GLU A 18 -3.61 2.94 -1.52
CA GLU A 18 -2.40 2.19 -1.86
C GLU A 18 -1.11 2.87 -1.38
N LYS A 19 -1.03 4.20 -1.54
CA LYS A 19 0.12 4.97 -1.05
C LYS A 19 0.20 4.93 0.47
N ALA A 20 -0.94 5.02 1.17
CA ALA A 20 -0.99 4.91 2.62
C ALA A 20 -0.52 3.52 3.09
N ILE A 21 -0.96 2.45 2.43
CA ILE A 21 -0.52 1.07 2.70
C ILE A 21 0.98 0.92 2.46
N CYS A 22 1.53 1.47 1.36
CA CYS A 22 2.98 1.47 1.12
C CYS A 22 3.74 2.16 2.25
N ASN A 23 3.24 3.30 2.74
CA ASN A 23 3.86 3.99 3.87
C ASN A 23 3.79 3.17 5.16
N LYS A 24 2.70 2.43 5.41
CA LYS A 24 2.59 1.53 6.56
C LYS A 24 3.62 0.41 6.50
N PHE A 25 3.75 -0.27 5.37
CA PHE A 25 4.76 -1.31 5.18
C PHE A 25 6.19 -0.78 5.28
N ASN A 26 6.48 0.42 4.77
CA ASN A 26 7.81 1.02 4.93
C ASN A 26 8.11 1.38 6.40
N ASN A 27 7.08 1.63 7.21
CA ASN A 27 7.18 1.93 8.64
C ASN A 27 6.78 0.74 9.53
N TRP A 28 6.85 -0.49 9.02
CA TRP A 28 6.40 -1.70 9.71
C TRP A 28 7.03 -1.91 11.10
N LYS A 29 8.23 -1.36 11.36
CA LYS A 29 8.87 -1.44 12.69
C LYS A 29 8.04 -0.75 13.79
N THR A 30 7.28 0.28 13.43
CA THR A 30 6.44 1.06 14.36
C THR A 30 4.94 0.91 14.10
N ASP A 31 4.55 0.42 12.91
CA ASP A 31 3.16 0.25 12.51
C ASP A 31 2.67 -1.18 12.81
N ARG A 32 1.75 -1.30 13.78
CA ARG A 32 1.20 -2.58 14.23
C ARG A 32 0.30 -3.26 13.20
N GLU A 33 -0.38 -2.49 12.34
CA GLU A 33 -1.19 -3.07 11.28
C GLU A 33 -0.31 -3.73 10.23
N ALA A 34 0.80 -3.06 9.85
CA ALA A 34 1.78 -3.63 8.94
C ALA A 34 2.43 -4.91 9.51
N GLN A 35 2.74 -4.95 10.81
CA GLN A 35 3.22 -6.17 11.48
C GLN A 35 2.19 -7.29 11.40
N SER A 36 0.93 -7.00 11.74
CA SER A 36 -0.15 -7.99 11.66
C SER A 36 -0.30 -8.56 10.24
N TRP A 37 -0.18 -7.73 9.21
CA TRP A 37 -0.22 -8.20 7.82
C TRP A 37 0.97 -9.09 7.47
N LEU A 38 2.17 -8.75 7.92
CA LEU A 38 3.37 -9.56 7.72
C LEU A 38 3.23 -10.94 8.40
N GLU A 39 2.70 -10.98 9.62
CA GLU A 39 2.41 -12.22 10.34
C GLU A 39 1.34 -13.07 9.65
N ILE A 40 0.25 -12.45 9.16
CA ILE A 40 -0.80 -13.13 8.39
C ILE A 40 -0.24 -13.71 7.09
N MET A 41 0.73 -13.03 6.48
CA MET A 41 1.46 -13.53 5.31
C MET A 41 2.50 -14.61 5.64
N GLY A 42 2.69 -14.95 6.92
CA GLY A 42 3.58 -16.00 7.39
C GLY A 42 5.03 -15.55 7.63
N TYR A 43 5.29 -14.24 7.72
CA TYR A 43 6.61 -13.72 8.07
C TYR A 43 6.75 -13.56 9.59
N GLU A 44 7.88 -14.00 10.11
CA GLU A 44 8.28 -13.73 11.49
C GLU A 44 8.94 -12.35 11.59
N ILE A 45 8.28 -11.40 12.26
CA ILE A 45 8.70 -10.00 12.40
C ILE A 45 10.15 -9.87 12.87
N GLU A 46 10.59 -10.76 13.77
CA GLU A 46 11.95 -10.78 14.33
C GLU A 46 13.03 -11.17 13.31
N LYS A 47 12.67 -11.89 12.24
CA LYS A 47 13.59 -12.33 11.18
C LYS A 47 13.67 -11.36 10.00
N ILE A 48 12.81 -10.34 9.98
CA ILE A 48 12.75 -9.38 8.88
C ILE A 48 13.85 -8.32 9.09
N ASP A 49 14.85 -8.32 8.21
CA ASP A 49 15.90 -7.30 8.22
C ASP A 49 15.40 -5.95 7.65
N TYR A 50 14.69 -6.02 6.52
CA TYR A 50 14.24 -4.83 5.80
C TYR A 50 12.95 -5.09 5.00
N VAL A 51 12.07 -4.09 4.95
CA VAL A 51 10.86 -4.09 4.11
C VAL A 51 10.85 -2.83 3.28
N LYS A 52 10.55 -2.98 1.99
CA LYS A 52 10.35 -1.88 1.06
C LYS A 52 9.06 -2.10 0.27
N ALA A 53 8.08 -1.25 0.52
CA ALA A 53 6.87 -1.18 -0.30
C ALA A 53 7.01 -0.07 -1.34
N ILE A 54 6.75 -0.44 -2.59
CA ILE A 54 6.79 0.47 -3.75
C ILE A 54 5.41 0.43 -4.39
N GLN A 55 4.80 1.61 -4.58
CA GLN A 55 3.54 1.71 -5.31
C GLN A 55 3.78 1.42 -6.79
N ILE A 56 3.05 0.44 -7.33
CA ILE A 56 3.10 0.14 -8.77
C ILE A 56 2.28 1.20 -9.51
N PRO A 57 2.87 1.93 -10.47
CA PRO A 57 2.11 2.90 -11.25
C PRO A 57 1.09 2.19 -12.13
N THR A 58 -0.11 2.78 -12.24
CA THR A 58 -1.21 2.24 -13.07
C THR A 58 -0.86 2.11 -14.56
N ARG A 59 0.20 2.78 -15.01
CA ARG A 59 0.68 2.68 -16.39
C ARG A 59 2.15 2.28 -16.40
N VAL A 60 2.40 1.01 -16.65
CA VAL A 60 3.74 0.52 -16.99
C VAL A 60 4.04 1.00 -18.41
N LYS A 61 4.97 1.96 -18.57
CA LYS A 61 5.52 2.23 -19.90
C LYS A 61 6.31 0.99 -20.31
N LYS A 62 5.92 0.31 -21.39
CA LYS A 62 6.80 -0.64 -22.06
C LYS A 62 8.07 0.13 -22.47
N ALA A 63 9.22 -0.37 -22.03
CA ALA A 63 10.51 0.06 -22.51
C ALA A 63 10.68 -0.33 -23.99
#